data_AF-A0A0Q8ZS59-F1
#
_entry.id   AF-A0A0Q8ZS59-F1
#
_cell.length_a   1.000
_cell.length_b   1.000
_cell.length_c   1.000
_cell.angle_alpha   90.00
_cell.angle_beta   90.00
_cell.angle_gamma   90.00
#
_symmetry.space_group_name_H-M   'P 1'
#
loop_
_entity.id
_entity.type
_entity.pdbx_description
1 polymer ?
#
loop_
_entity_poly.entity_id
_entity_poly.type
_entity_poly.pdbx_seq_one_letter_code
_entity_poly.pdbx_strand_id
1 'polypeptide(L)'
;MKKILFLLTASAAIISCSKVKDGEYLITGTAKGIENGKTIILQGQDPTTRMAVPLDTVKVENGKFEIKGKVTEPAFHTLIIQGANQPFPFILETGEINIEIDKDSIHKSKVSGTYNNEEYSKFNEDLTKTQKSLIDFQKKNTTKMQDAQKAQDTATINGLMKQYMQIQTEVQANTKKKYVAYAETHPKSYISALIIQSMINDPSNDIKKTESLYNALDESVKNTTPGKEIKTRLGQAKMPAVGASAPPVGSAK
;
A
#
# COMPACT_ATOMS: atom_id res chain seq x y z
N MET A 1 9.20 -58.44 23.22
CA MET A 1 9.20 -57.62 21.99
C MET A 1 7.75 -57.23 21.75
N LYS A 2 7.28 -55.99 21.63
CA LYS A 2 7.83 -54.68 21.29
C LYS A 2 7.12 -53.63 22.14
N LYS A 3 7.86 -52.67 22.71
CA LYS A 3 7.31 -51.49 23.39
C LYS A 3 7.01 -50.45 22.30
N ILE A 4 5.77 -50.00 22.17
CA ILE A 4 5.39 -48.88 21.30
C ILE A 4 5.31 -47.63 22.18
N LEU A 5 6.27 -46.74 21.99
CA LEU A 5 6.38 -45.45 22.66
C LEU A 5 5.58 -44.43 21.83
N PHE A 6 4.42 -44.00 22.33
CA PHE A 6 3.68 -42.87 21.76
C PHE A 6 4.36 -41.57 22.18
N LEU A 7 5.08 -40.93 21.25
CA LEU A 7 5.60 -39.57 21.41
C LEU A 7 4.49 -38.58 21.04
N LEU A 8 3.76 -38.08 22.05
CA LEU A 8 2.97 -36.86 21.92
C LEU A 8 3.95 -35.68 21.78
N THR A 9 4.12 -35.18 20.57
CA THR A 9 4.73 -33.88 20.31
C THR A 9 3.71 -32.81 20.68
N ALA A 10 3.84 -32.28 21.89
CA ALA A 10 3.12 -31.08 22.31
C ALA A 10 3.67 -29.90 21.52
N SER A 11 2.97 -29.49 20.47
CA SER A 11 3.18 -28.21 19.80
C SER A 11 2.85 -27.09 20.79
N ALA A 12 3.86 -26.59 21.49
CA ALA A 12 3.73 -25.38 22.29
C ALA A 12 3.41 -24.22 21.33
N ALA A 13 2.13 -23.86 21.23
CA ALA A 13 1.72 -22.62 20.63
C ALA A 13 2.35 -21.50 21.47
N ILE A 14 3.38 -20.85 20.92
CA ILE A 14 3.94 -19.63 21.49
C ILE A 14 2.84 -18.59 21.31
N ILE A 15 1.96 -18.48 22.30
CA ILE A 15 1.04 -17.35 22.39
C ILE A 15 1.95 -16.15 22.65
N SER A 16 2.35 -15.47 21.58
CA SER A 16 3.04 -14.19 21.67
C SER A 16 2.10 -13.25 22.40
N CYS A 17 2.34 -13.03 23.69
CA CYS A 17 1.65 -12.00 24.44
C CYS A 17 1.96 -10.67 23.77
N SER A 18 0.98 -10.12 23.05
CA SER A 18 1.03 -8.75 22.54
C SER A 18 1.28 -7.81 23.71
N LYS A 19 2.30 -6.97 23.60
CA LYS A 19 2.61 -5.92 24.58
C LYS A 19 1.68 -4.71 24.47
N VAL A 20 0.79 -4.70 23.49
CA VAL A 20 -0.13 -3.59 23.21
C VAL A 20 -1.58 -4.05 23.32
N LYS A 21 -2.44 -3.16 23.84
CA LYS A 21 -3.90 -3.38 23.88
C LYS A 21 -4.53 -3.04 22.54
N ASP A 22 -5.80 -3.41 22.38
CA ASP A 22 -6.57 -2.98 21.22
C ASP A 22 -6.62 -1.44 21.12
N GLY A 23 -6.40 -0.92 19.92
CA GLY A 23 -6.27 0.52 19.65
C GLY A 23 -4.93 1.16 20.05
N GLU A 24 -3.95 0.38 20.53
CA GLU A 24 -2.60 0.84 20.83
C GLU A 24 -1.59 0.30 19.82
N TYR A 25 -0.55 1.09 19.54
CA TYR A 25 0.57 0.66 18.71
C TYR A 25 1.90 0.87 19.43
N LEU A 26 2.85 0.02 19.09
CA LEU A 26 4.25 0.13 19.46
C LEU A 26 5.09 -0.03 18.19
N ILE A 27 5.68 1.06 17.71
CA ILE A 27 6.67 1.01 16.64
C ILE A 27 8.04 0.85 17.30
N THR A 28 8.73 -0.24 17.01
CA THR A 28 10.16 -0.37 17.32
C THR A 28 10.94 -0.39 16.03
N GLY A 29 12.04 0.35 15.99
CA GLY A 29 12.83 0.44 14.78
C GLY A 29 14.32 0.33 15.02
N THR A 30 15.01 -0.23 14.03
CA THR A 30 16.46 -0.22 13.92
C THR A 30 16.86 0.72 12.79
N ALA A 31 17.79 1.62 13.08
CA ALA A 31 18.26 2.66 12.18
C ALA A 31 19.79 2.56 12.03
N LYS A 32 20.25 1.45 11.43
CA LYS A 32 21.68 1.17 11.33
C LYS A 32 22.37 2.24 10.48
N GLY A 33 23.41 2.85 11.05
CA GLY A 33 24.18 3.90 10.39
C GLY A 33 23.57 5.30 10.49
N ILE A 34 22.40 5.46 11.12
CA ILE A 34 21.89 6.77 11.54
C ILE A 34 22.55 7.12 12.88
N GLU A 35 23.11 8.32 12.97
CA GLU A 35 23.78 8.81 14.18
C GLU A 35 22.81 9.01 15.34
N ASN A 36 23.30 8.84 16.58
CA ASN A 36 22.52 9.14 17.77
C ASN A 36 22.09 10.62 17.78
N GLY A 37 20.88 10.87 18.26
CA GLY A 37 20.30 12.21 18.35
C GLY A 37 19.65 12.72 17.06
N LYS A 38 19.78 12.01 15.93
CA LYS A 38 19.01 12.31 14.71
C LYS A 38 17.53 12.04 14.94
N THR A 39 16.71 12.88 14.31
CA THR A 39 15.26 12.86 14.51
C THR A 39 14.57 11.88 13.56
N ILE A 40 13.55 11.19 14.08
CA ILE A 40 12.55 10.45 13.32
C ILE A 40 11.20 11.08 13.60
N ILE A 41 10.51 11.51 12.54
CA ILE A 41 9.20 12.16 12.62
C ILE A 41 8.17 11.19 12.06
N LEU A 42 7.19 10.83 12.88
CA LEU A 42 5.99 10.13 12.41
C LEU A 42 5.06 11.15 11.77
N GLN A 43 4.71 10.94 10.52
CA GLN A 43 3.88 11.84 9.73
C GLN A 43 2.61 11.14 9.27
N GLY A 44 1.47 11.79 9.50
CA GLY A 44 0.16 11.42 8.95
C GLY A 44 -0.28 12.40 7.86
N GLN A 45 -1.56 12.31 7.49
CA GLN A 45 -2.21 13.27 6.62
C GLN A 45 -3.37 13.94 7.34
N ASP A 46 -3.50 15.25 7.14
CA ASP A 46 -4.67 15.98 7.57
C ASP A 46 -5.90 15.50 6.76
N PRO A 47 -7.01 15.13 7.41
CA PRO A 47 -8.16 14.54 6.73
C PRO A 47 -8.87 15.52 5.77
N THR A 48 -8.73 16.83 5.99
CA THR A 48 -9.41 17.87 5.20
C THR A 48 -8.54 18.33 4.03
N THR A 49 -7.30 18.72 4.32
CA THR A 49 -6.36 19.31 3.36
C THR A 49 -5.52 18.28 2.64
N ARG A 50 -5.46 17.03 3.14
CA ARG A 50 -4.57 15.94 2.68
C ARG A 50 -3.08 16.28 2.78
N MET A 51 -2.74 17.36 3.47
CA MET A 51 -1.37 17.79 3.69
C MET A 51 -0.71 16.91 4.75
N ALA A 52 0.61 16.76 4.60
CA ALA A 52 1.48 16.14 5.59
C ALA A 52 1.40 16.85 6.95
N VAL A 53 1.18 16.10 8.03
CA VAL A 53 1.20 16.63 9.40
C VAL A 53 2.09 15.76 10.29
N PRO A 54 3.05 16.33 11.03
CA PRO A 54 3.82 15.59 12.02
C PRO A 54 2.92 15.22 13.21
N LEU A 55 2.93 13.94 13.59
CA LEU A 55 2.14 13.39 14.69
C LEU A 55 2.99 13.17 15.94
N ASP A 56 4.23 12.71 15.75
CA ASP A 56 5.17 12.46 16.85
C ASP A 56 6.61 12.64 16.35
N THR A 57 7.54 12.81 17.27
CA THR A 57 8.96 13.03 16.99
C THR A 57 9.81 12.38 18.07
N VAL A 58 10.72 11.50 17.64
CA VAL A 58 11.65 10.80 18.52
C VAL A 58 13.08 10.95 18.02
N LYS A 59 14.04 10.62 18.87
CA LYS A 59 15.46 10.60 18.51
C LYS A 59 15.95 9.16 18.40
N VAL A 60 16.93 8.95 17.52
CA VAL A 60 17.66 7.69 17.45
C VAL A 60 18.62 7.60 18.63
N GLU A 61 18.53 6.51 19.38
CA GLU A 61 19.44 6.17 20.48
C GLU A 61 19.99 4.76 20.29
N ASN A 62 21.32 4.66 20.24
CA ASN A 62 22.04 3.41 19.99
C ASN A 62 21.56 2.66 18.73
N GLY A 63 21.31 3.43 17.67
CA GLY A 63 20.81 2.91 16.39
C GLY A 63 19.38 2.35 16.46
N LYS A 64 18.60 2.72 17.48
CA LYS A 64 17.21 2.29 17.67
C LYS A 64 16.30 3.47 17.94
N PHE A 65 15.01 3.28 17.73
CA PHE A 65 13.97 4.22 18.11
C PHE A 65 12.69 3.48 18.51
N GLU A 66 11.86 4.14 19.28
CA GLU A 66 10.57 3.61 19.73
C GLU A 66 9.52 4.74 19.67
N ILE A 67 8.35 4.44 19.13
CA ILE A 67 7.20 5.35 19.10
C ILE A 67 5.98 4.58 19.62
N LYS A 68 5.23 5.17 20.54
CA LYS A 68 4.04 4.57 21.15
C LYS A 68 2.87 5.52 21.00
N GLY A 69 1.69 4.97 20.73
CA GLY A 69 0.50 5.80 20.65
C GLY A 69 -0.77 5.00 20.50
N LYS A 70 -1.81 5.70 20.08
CA LYS A 70 -3.14 5.12 19.83
C LYS A 70 -3.54 5.32 18.38
N VAL A 71 -4.31 4.37 17.89
CA VAL A 71 -4.84 4.35 16.53
C VAL A 71 -6.22 3.75 16.54
N THR A 72 -7.11 4.26 15.68
CA THR A 72 -8.52 3.81 15.62
C THR A 72 -8.79 2.93 14.41
N GLU A 73 -7.97 3.02 13.36
CA GLU A 73 -8.06 2.23 12.15
C GLU A 73 -6.71 2.17 11.43
N PRO A 74 -6.43 1.13 10.62
CA PRO A 74 -5.23 1.09 9.80
C PRO A 74 -5.21 2.26 8.79
N ALA A 75 -4.06 2.93 8.67
CA ALA A 75 -3.87 4.00 7.69
C ALA A 75 -2.39 4.15 7.29
N PHE A 76 -2.15 4.54 6.04
CA PHE A 76 -0.80 4.86 5.59
C PHE A 76 -0.22 6.07 6.32
N HIS A 77 0.94 5.86 6.90
CA HIS A 77 1.76 6.88 7.55
C HIS A 77 3.17 6.83 6.97
N THR A 78 3.97 7.81 7.35
CA THR A 78 5.34 7.95 6.84
C THR A 78 6.29 8.28 7.98
N LEU A 79 7.46 7.64 7.99
CA LEU A 79 8.59 8.09 8.78
C LEU A 79 9.48 9.01 7.96
N ILE A 80 9.67 10.24 8.43
CA ILE A 80 10.70 11.16 7.94
C ILE A 80 11.93 10.99 8.84
N ILE A 81 13.04 10.55 8.24
CA ILE A 81 14.24 10.17 8.98
C ILE A 81 15.35 11.17 8.64
N GLN A 82 15.81 11.92 9.62
CA GLN A 82 16.91 12.86 9.42
C GLN A 82 18.19 12.10 9.05
N GLY A 83 18.74 12.42 7.87
CA GLY A 83 19.93 11.73 7.33
C GLY A 83 19.60 10.58 6.38
N ALA A 84 18.32 10.31 6.10
CA ALA A 84 17.91 9.45 5.00
C ALA A 84 17.42 10.29 3.81
N ASN A 85 17.61 9.77 2.60
CA ASN A 85 17.29 10.48 1.37
C ASN A 85 15.80 10.44 0.99
N GLN A 86 15.02 9.53 1.57
CA GLN A 86 13.63 9.31 1.22
C GLN A 86 12.77 9.00 2.47
N PRO A 87 11.47 9.36 2.44
CA PRO A 87 10.51 8.92 3.44
C PRO A 87 10.31 7.40 3.42
N PHE A 88 9.99 6.81 4.57
CA PHE A 88 9.60 5.39 4.66
C PHE A 88 8.09 5.25 4.92
N PRO A 89 7.29 4.82 3.93
CA PRO A 89 5.86 4.59 4.10
C PRO A 89 5.60 3.25 4.80
N PHE A 90 4.57 3.20 5.63
CA PHE A 90 4.09 1.98 6.30
C PHE A 90 2.63 2.15 6.71
N ILE A 91 1.99 1.07 7.16
CA ILE A 91 0.62 1.10 7.68
C ILE A 91 0.70 1.21 9.20
N LEU A 92 0.21 2.32 9.75
CA LEU A 92 0.03 2.46 11.19
C LEU A 92 -1.27 1.76 11.58
N GLU A 93 -1.20 0.80 12.48
CA GLU A 93 -2.33 -0.01 12.94
C GLU A 93 -2.08 -0.53 14.37
N THR A 94 -3.12 -1.06 15.00
CA THR A 94 -3.02 -1.72 16.31
C THR A 94 -2.00 -2.85 16.24
N GLY A 95 -1.04 -2.88 17.15
CA GLY A 95 -0.03 -3.95 17.21
C GLY A 95 1.41 -3.48 17.44
N GLU A 96 2.30 -4.46 17.50
CA GLU A 96 3.74 -4.23 17.51
C GLU A 96 4.27 -4.17 16.07
N ILE A 97 4.69 -2.99 15.63
CA ILE A 97 5.22 -2.74 14.28
C ILE A 97 6.74 -2.66 14.38
N ASN A 98 7.43 -3.48 13.58
CA ASN A 98 8.89 -3.50 13.52
C ASN A 98 9.37 -2.87 12.22
N ILE A 99 10.31 -1.93 12.31
CA ILE A 99 10.86 -1.23 11.14
C ILE A 99 12.39 -1.37 11.11
N GLU A 100 12.92 -1.88 10.01
CA GLU A 100 14.36 -1.94 9.75
C GLU A 100 14.71 -0.91 8.68
N ILE A 101 15.39 0.17 9.06
CA ILE A 101 15.78 1.25 8.15
C ILE A 101 17.16 0.97 7.56
N ASP A 102 17.22 0.99 6.22
CA ASP A 102 18.44 1.10 5.44
C ASP A 102 18.58 2.55 4.94
N LYS A 103 19.45 3.34 5.59
CA LYS A 103 19.60 4.77 5.29
C LYS A 103 20.08 5.06 3.87
N ASP A 104 20.91 4.17 3.32
CA ASP A 104 21.53 4.34 2.00
C ASP A 104 20.55 3.91 0.90
N SER A 105 19.57 3.10 1.28
CA SER A 105 18.69 2.43 0.36
C SER A 105 17.33 2.20 0.99
N ILE A 106 16.55 3.28 1.20
CA ILE A 106 15.24 3.22 1.87
C ILE A 106 14.31 2.14 1.30
N HIS A 107 14.37 1.85 0.00
CA HIS A 107 13.60 0.79 -0.65
C HIS A 107 13.98 -0.65 -0.21
N LYS A 108 15.11 -0.84 0.48
CA LYS A 108 15.52 -2.09 1.14
C LYS A 108 15.12 -2.15 2.61
N SER A 109 14.59 -1.05 3.15
CA SER A 109 14.01 -1.04 4.49
C SER A 109 12.81 -1.98 4.55
N LYS A 110 12.54 -2.52 5.73
CA LYS A 110 11.49 -3.52 5.94
C LYS A 110 10.52 -3.06 7.01
N VAL A 111 9.26 -3.47 6.88
CA VAL A 111 8.25 -3.35 7.93
C VAL A 111 7.59 -4.72 8.16
N SER A 112 7.35 -5.06 9.42
CA SER A 112 6.75 -6.33 9.83
C SER A 112 6.08 -6.22 11.20
N GLY A 113 5.59 -7.34 11.74
CA GLY A 113 5.01 -7.43 13.09
C GLY A 113 3.49 -7.30 13.11
N THR A 114 2.90 -6.74 12.06
CA THR A 114 1.45 -6.67 11.89
C THR A 114 1.02 -7.15 10.50
N TYR A 115 -0.19 -7.69 10.41
CA TYR A 115 -0.71 -8.32 9.20
C TYR A 115 -0.68 -7.36 8.00
N ASN A 116 -1.20 -6.13 8.13
CA ASN A 116 -1.26 -5.23 6.97
C ASN A 116 0.12 -4.78 6.49
N ASN A 117 1.10 -4.63 7.39
CA ASN A 117 2.48 -4.31 7.00
C ASN A 117 3.21 -5.48 6.31
N GLU A 118 2.96 -6.71 6.74
CA GLU A 118 3.49 -7.89 6.05
C GLU A 118 2.89 -8.04 4.66
N GLU A 119 1.57 -7.86 4.56
CA GLU A 119 0.85 -7.83 3.29
C GLU A 119 1.33 -6.69 2.39
N TYR A 120 1.60 -5.50 2.94
CA TYR A 120 2.18 -4.37 2.22
C TYR A 120 3.56 -4.69 1.64
N SER A 121 4.41 -5.35 2.43
CA SER A 121 5.74 -5.76 1.99
C SER A 121 5.65 -6.78 0.84
N LYS A 122 4.81 -7.82 0.98
CA LYS A 122 4.60 -8.83 -0.07
C LYS A 122 4.02 -8.21 -1.34
N PHE A 123 3.02 -7.35 -1.20
CA PHE A 123 2.39 -6.67 -2.32
C PHE A 123 3.38 -5.82 -3.11
N ASN A 124 4.21 -5.02 -2.43
CA ASN A 124 5.24 -4.20 -3.08
C ASN A 124 6.32 -5.05 -3.78
N GLU A 125 6.73 -6.17 -3.18
CA GLU A 125 7.67 -7.10 -3.81
C GLU A 125 7.11 -7.63 -5.14
N ASP A 126 5.84 -8.03 -5.13
CA ASP A 126 5.15 -8.54 -6.31
C ASP A 126 4.92 -7.48 -7.39
N LEU A 127 4.68 -6.22 -7.00
CA LEU A 127 4.62 -5.10 -7.94
C LEU A 127 5.98 -4.77 -8.53
N THR A 128 7.04 -4.83 -7.72
CA THR A 128 8.41 -4.62 -8.19
C THR A 128 8.78 -5.65 -9.27
N LYS A 129 8.40 -6.92 -9.05
CA LYS A 129 8.56 -7.98 -10.07
C LYS A 129 7.77 -7.67 -11.34
N THR A 130 6.54 -7.19 -11.21
CA THR A 130 5.68 -6.82 -12.36
C THR A 130 6.23 -5.63 -13.15
N GLN A 131 6.85 -4.67 -12.47
CA GLN A 131 7.43 -3.47 -13.08
C GLN A 131 8.87 -3.69 -13.58
N LYS A 132 9.43 -4.89 -13.40
CA LYS A 132 10.83 -5.18 -13.72
C LYS A 132 11.21 -4.86 -15.16
N SER A 133 10.36 -5.16 -16.13
CA SER A 133 10.63 -4.84 -17.54
C SER A 133 10.76 -3.33 -17.78
N LEU A 134 9.94 -2.53 -17.11
CA LEU A 134 10.01 -1.06 -17.16
C LEU A 134 11.30 -0.54 -16.53
N ILE A 135 11.65 -1.07 -15.34
CA ILE A 135 12.87 -0.70 -14.60
C ILE A 135 14.11 -1.06 -15.42
N ASP A 136 14.17 -2.26 -15.98
CA ASP A 136 15.28 -2.73 -16.80
C ASP A 136 15.41 -1.90 -18.09
N PHE A 137 14.28 -1.57 -18.73
CA PHE A 137 14.27 -0.72 -19.92
C PHE A 137 14.80 0.68 -19.61
N GLN A 138 14.34 1.29 -18.51
CA GLN A 138 14.84 2.61 -18.08
C GLN A 138 16.34 2.53 -17.82
N LYS A 139 16.80 1.61 -16.97
CA LYS A 139 18.22 1.45 -16.62
C LYS A 139 19.11 1.26 -17.86
N LYS A 140 18.66 0.46 -18.83
CA LYS A 140 19.39 0.20 -20.08
C LYS A 140 19.47 1.43 -20.98
N ASN A 141 18.44 2.27 -21.01
CA ASN A 141 18.31 3.33 -21.99
C ASN A 141 18.49 4.75 -21.44
N THR A 142 18.69 4.95 -20.13
CA THR A 142 18.87 6.29 -19.54
C THR A 142 19.98 7.09 -20.21
N THR A 143 21.19 6.53 -20.33
CA THR A 143 22.32 7.23 -20.97
C THR A 143 22.03 7.52 -22.44
N LYS A 144 21.48 6.54 -23.17
CA LYS A 144 21.12 6.71 -24.59
C LYS A 144 20.07 7.82 -24.79
N MET A 145 19.08 7.89 -23.90
CA MET A 145 18.07 8.95 -23.91
C MET A 145 18.70 10.32 -23.65
N GLN A 146 19.59 10.43 -22.66
CA GLN A 146 20.29 11.67 -22.33
C GLN A 146 21.18 12.15 -23.48
N ASP A 147 21.90 11.25 -24.14
CA ASP A 147 22.76 11.60 -25.27
C ASP A 147 21.93 12.00 -26.50
N ALA A 148 20.84 11.28 -26.78
CA ALA A 148 19.91 11.66 -27.84
C ALA A 148 19.26 13.03 -27.60
N GLN A 149 18.92 13.36 -26.34
CA GLN A 149 18.42 14.69 -25.96
C GLN A 149 19.47 15.78 -26.21
N LYS A 150 20.72 15.57 -25.82
CA LYS A 150 21.82 16.52 -26.08
C LYS A 150 22.06 16.73 -27.57
N ALA A 151 22.00 15.65 -28.35
CA ALA A 151 22.19 15.69 -29.80
C ALA A 151 20.95 16.12 -30.59
N GLN A 152 19.82 16.38 -29.92
CA GLN A 152 18.52 16.63 -30.56
C GLN A 152 18.11 15.54 -31.56
N ASP A 153 18.52 14.28 -31.32
CA ASP A 153 18.19 13.13 -32.15
C ASP A 153 16.74 12.69 -31.89
N THR A 154 15.83 13.32 -32.62
CA THR A 154 14.39 13.07 -32.51
C THR A 154 14.00 11.65 -32.92
N ALA A 155 14.75 11.00 -33.81
CA ALA A 155 14.46 9.62 -34.23
C ALA A 155 14.71 8.64 -33.09
N THR A 156 15.86 8.76 -32.41
CA THR A 156 16.17 7.94 -31.24
C THR A 156 15.21 8.22 -30.08
N ILE A 157 14.91 9.49 -29.81
CA ILE A 157 13.97 9.88 -28.74
C ILE A 157 12.60 9.24 -28.98
N ASN A 158 12.02 9.41 -30.18
CA ASN A 158 10.71 8.87 -30.53
C ASN A 158 10.70 7.34 -30.50
N GLY A 159 11.78 6.70 -30.95
CA GLY A 159 11.92 5.24 -30.91
C GLY A 159 11.97 4.68 -29.48
N LEU A 160 12.68 5.35 -28.57
CA LEU A 160 12.73 4.96 -27.16
C LEU A 160 11.40 5.21 -26.44
N MET A 161 10.75 6.35 -26.72
CA MET A 161 9.42 6.66 -26.17
C MET A 161 8.38 5.62 -26.61
N LYS A 162 8.38 5.22 -27.89
CA LYS A 162 7.45 4.20 -28.39
C LYS A 162 7.64 2.85 -27.71
N GLN A 163 8.89 2.41 -27.53
CA GLN A 163 9.19 1.16 -26.81
C GLN A 163 8.77 1.25 -25.34
N TYR A 164 9.06 2.38 -24.69
CA TYR A 164 8.65 2.61 -23.32
C TYR A 164 7.13 2.51 -23.16
N MET A 165 6.37 3.17 -24.04
CA MET A 165 4.90 3.12 -24.01
C MET A 165 4.36 1.70 -24.17
N GLN A 166 4.94 0.89 -25.07
CA GLN A 166 4.51 -0.51 -25.25
C GLN A 166 4.71 -1.33 -23.97
N ILE A 167 5.90 -1.23 -23.36
CA ILE A 167 6.20 -1.91 -22.08
C ILE A 167 5.28 -1.40 -20.98
N GLN A 168 5.06 -0.09 -20.92
CA GLN A 168 4.19 0.53 -19.92
C GLN A 168 2.75 0.03 -20.06
N THR A 169 2.20 -0.08 -21.26
CA THR A 169 0.84 -0.62 -21.49
C THR A 169 0.72 -2.05 -20.98
N GLU A 170 1.71 -2.90 -21.27
CA GLU A 170 1.72 -4.29 -20.79
C GLU A 170 1.81 -4.37 -19.26
N VAL A 171 2.73 -3.61 -18.67
CA VAL A 171 2.92 -3.54 -17.21
C VAL A 171 1.66 -3.02 -16.52
N GLN A 172 0.99 -2.00 -17.06
CA GLN A 172 -0.26 -1.47 -16.52
C GLN A 172 -1.38 -2.50 -16.58
N ALA A 173 -1.55 -3.21 -17.71
CA ALA A 173 -2.56 -4.26 -17.83
C ALA A 173 -2.32 -5.40 -16.82
N ASN A 174 -1.07 -5.83 -16.66
CA ASN A 174 -0.70 -6.86 -15.69
C ASN A 174 -0.87 -6.38 -14.23
N THR A 175 -0.55 -5.12 -13.95
CA THR A 175 -0.76 -4.49 -12.64
C THR A 175 -2.24 -4.46 -12.27
N LYS A 176 -3.11 -4.03 -13.20
CA LYS A 176 -4.56 -4.00 -12.99
C LYS A 176 -5.12 -5.39 -12.69
N LYS A 177 -4.68 -6.43 -13.41
CA LYS A 177 -5.06 -7.83 -13.12
C LYS A 177 -4.61 -8.26 -11.73
N LYS A 178 -3.38 -7.95 -11.34
CA LYS A 178 -2.85 -8.26 -10.00
C LYS A 178 -3.62 -7.54 -8.89
N TYR A 179 -4.01 -6.28 -9.09
CA TYR A 179 -4.82 -5.54 -8.12
C TYR A 179 -6.16 -6.23 -7.87
N VAL A 180 -6.88 -6.59 -8.94
CA VAL A 180 -8.15 -7.31 -8.81
C VAL A 180 -7.95 -8.64 -8.10
N ALA A 181 -6.98 -9.45 -8.53
CA ALA A 181 -6.71 -10.76 -7.91
C ALA A 181 -6.31 -10.63 -6.44
N TYR A 182 -5.55 -9.59 -6.07
CA TYR A 182 -5.18 -9.32 -4.69
C TYR A 182 -6.41 -9.01 -3.83
N ALA A 183 -7.28 -8.11 -4.30
CA ALA A 183 -8.51 -7.76 -3.60
C ALA A 183 -9.47 -8.95 -3.43
N GLU A 184 -9.50 -9.89 -4.39
CA GLU A 184 -10.29 -11.12 -4.30
C GLU A 184 -9.77 -12.09 -3.23
N THR A 185 -8.45 -12.16 -3.07
CA THR A 185 -7.78 -13.19 -2.25
C THR A 185 -7.39 -12.70 -0.86
N HIS A 186 -7.37 -11.39 -0.63
CA HIS A 186 -6.97 -10.77 0.64
C HIS A 186 -8.06 -9.83 1.19
N PRO A 187 -9.30 -10.31 1.44
CA PRO A 187 -10.41 -9.44 1.87
C PRO A 187 -10.20 -8.78 3.25
N LYS A 188 -9.24 -9.29 4.04
CA LYS A 188 -8.86 -8.75 5.36
C LYS A 188 -7.75 -7.70 5.30
N SER A 189 -7.10 -7.55 4.14
CA SER A 189 -6.00 -6.60 3.97
C SER A 189 -6.54 -5.20 3.68
N TYR A 190 -6.05 -4.20 4.42
CA TYR A 190 -6.33 -2.78 4.20
C TYR A 190 -6.01 -2.35 2.76
N ILE A 191 -4.98 -2.94 2.14
CA ILE A 191 -4.60 -2.69 0.74
C ILE A 191 -5.75 -3.02 -0.21
N SER A 192 -6.59 -4.03 0.10
CA SER A 192 -7.74 -4.40 -0.73
C SER A 192 -8.78 -3.28 -0.76
N ALA A 193 -9.03 -2.59 0.35
CA ALA A 193 -9.88 -1.40 0.36
C ALA A 193 -9.30 -0.30 -0.54
N LEU A 194 -8.00 -0.02 -0.47
CA LEU A 194 -7.38 1.01 -1.30
C LEU A 194 -7.43 0.67 -2.79
N ILE A 195 -7.23 -0.60 -3.15
CA ILE A 195 -7.40 -1.08 -4.52
C ILE A 195 -8.82 -0.83 -5.00
N ILE A 196 -9.83 -1.25 -4.22
CA ILE A 196 -11.24 -1.10 -4.59
C ILE A 196 -11.65 0.38 -4.65
N GLN A 197 -11.11 1.22 -3.76
CA GLN A 197 -11.28 2.68 -3.78
C GLN A 197 -10.68 3.28 -5.06
N SER A 198 -9.50 2.83 -5.48
CA SER A 198 -8.93 3.24 -6.77
C SER A 198 -9.81 2.75 -7.94
N MET A 199 -10.36 1.54 -7.86
CA MET A 199 -11.21 0.98 -8.92
C MET A 199 -12.50 1.77 -9.09
N ILE A 200 -13.20 2.11 -7.99
CA ILE A 200 -14.48 2.82 -8.07
C ILE A 200 -14.34 4.27 -8.53
N ASN A 201 -13.17 4.88 -8.32
CA ASN A 201 -12.89 6.25 -8.75
C ASN A 201 -12.44 6.34 -10.22
N ASP A 202 -12.12 5.21 -10.85
CA ASP A 202 -11.79 5.13 -12.27
C ASP A 202 -13.05 4.73 -13.07
N PRO A 203 -13.59 5.64 -13.91
CA PRO A 203 -14.84 5.42 -14.64
C PRO A 203 -14.76 4.30 -15.70
N SER A 204 -13.56 3.81 -16.02
CA SER A 204 -13.37 2.68 -16.94
C SER A 204 -13.61 1.31 -16.29
N ASN A 205 -13.76 1.26 -14.96
CA ASN A 205 -13.97 0.01 -14.24
C ASN A 205 -15.43 -0.42 -14.17
N ASP A 206 -15.65 -1.73 -14.15
CA ASP A 206 -16.97 -2.32 -13.93
C ASP A 206 -17.40 -2.12 -12.47
N ILE A 207 -18.45 -1.30 -12.29
CA ILE A 207 -19.06 -1.03 -10.99
C ILE A 207 -19.58 -2.31 -10.33
N LYS A 208 -20.14 -3.26 -11.09
CA LYS A 208 -20.64 -4.52 -10.53
C LYS A 208 -19.51 -5.36 -9.97
N LYS A 209 -18.38 -5.43 -10.68
CA LYS A 209 -17.18 -6.11 -10.19
C LYS A 209 -16.66 -5.44 -8.92
N THR A 210 -16.61 -4.13 -8.90
CA THR A 210 -16.17 -3.33 -7.75
C THR A 210 -17.06 -3.56 -6.53
N GLU A 211 -18.39 -3.59 -6.71
CA GLU A 211 -19.34 -3.93 -5.66
C GLU A 211 -19.14 -5.35 -5.12
N SER A 212 -18.92 -6.33 -5.99
CA SER A 212 -18.65 -7.71 -5.57
C SER A 212 -17.39 -7.81 -4.70
N LEU A 213 -16.31 -7.09 -5.07
CA LEU A 213 -15.08 -7.05 -4.29
C LEU A 213 -15.30 -6.38 -2.93
N TYR A 214 -16.00 -5.25 -2.91
CA TYR A 214 -16.35 -4.55 -1.66
C TYR A 214 -17.16 -5.43 -0.71
N ASN A 215 -18.16 -6.15 -1.21
CA ASN A 215 -19.00 -7.02 -0.39
C ASN A 215 -18.21 -8.19 0.23
N ALA A 216 -17.17 -8.66 -0.45
CA ALA A 216 -16.29 -9.72 0.02
C ALA A 216 -15.28 -9.26 1.10
N LEU A 217 -15.06 -7.94 1.26
CA LEU A 217 -14.17 -7.42 2.30
C LEU A 217 -14.62 -7.83 3.70
N ASP A 218 -13.65 -8.00 4.58
CA ASP A 218 -13.88 -8.18 6.01
C ASP A 218 -14.53 -6.92 6.61
N GLU A 219 -15.37 -7.09 7.63
CA GLU A 219 -16.07 -5.97 8.28
C GLU A 219 -15.10 -4.96 8.90
N SER A 220 -13.96 -5.42 9.44
CA SER A 220 -12.92 -4.53 9.95
C SER A 220 -12.39 -3.59 8.85
N VAL A 221 -12.26 -4.09 7.63
CA VAL A 221 -11.79 -3.33 6.46
C VAL A 221 -12.88 -2.42 5.91
N LYS A 222 -14.14 -2.87 5.84
CA LYS A 222 -15.29 -2.03 5.42
C LYS A 222 -15.50 -0.82 6.34
N ASN A 223 -15.19 -0.96 7.62
CA ASN A 223 -15.35 0.09 8.62
C ASN A 223 -14.22 1.12 8.62
N THR A 224 -13.15 0.91 7.86
CA THR A 224 -12.11 1.93 7.64
C THR A 224 -12.64 3.13 6.83
N THR A 225 -11.96 4.27 6.90
CA THR A 225 -12.26 5.43 6.04
C THR A 225 -12.41 5.06 4.55
N PRO A 226 -11.45 4.40 3.87
CA PRO A 226 -11.63 4.01 2.46
C PRO A 226 -12.80 3.05 2.26
N GLY A 227 -13.05 2.11 3.18
CA GLY A 227 -14.21 1.22 3.13
C GLY A 227 -15.54 1.98 3.10
N LYS A 228 -15.69 2.96 4.00
CA LYS A 228 -16.88 3.84 4.06
C LYS A 228 -17.03 4.72 2.82
N GLU A 229 -15.92 5.22 2.27
CA GLU A 229 -15.93 6.01 1.04
C GLU A 229 -16.39 5.16 -0.16
N ILE A 230 -15.92 3.91 -0.29
CA ILE A 230 -16.38 2.98 -1.35
C ILE A 230 -17.88 2.74 -1.21
N LYS A 231 -18.38 2.45 -0.01
CA LYS A 231 -19.81 2.24 0.25
C LYS A 231 -20.64 3.44 -0.22
N THR A 232 -20.19 4.65 0.10
CA THR A 232 -20.83 5.90 -0.31
C THR A 232 -20.86 6.03 -1.84
N ARG A 233 -19.73 5.77 -2.50
CA ARG A 233 -19.61 5.84 -3.97
C ARG A 233 -20.48 4.80 -4.67
N LEU A 234 -20.55 3.56 -4.16
CA LEU A 234 -21.45 2.53 -4.67
C LEU A 234 -22.91 2.94 -4.55
N GLY A 235 -23.29 3.59 -3.45
CA GLY A 235 -24.63 4.15 -3.27
C GLY A 235 -24.95 5.23 -4.30
N GLN A 236 -24.03 6.17 -4.51
CA GLN A 236 -24.18 7.24 -5.52
C GLN A 236 -24.29 6.70 -6.94
N ALA A 237 -23.50 5.68 -7.28
CA ALA A 237 -23.52 5.04 -8.59
C ALA A 237 -24.86 4.33 -8.92
N LYS A 238 -25.66 3.99 -7.90
CA LYS A 238 -26.99 3.38 -8.06
C LYS A 238 -28.12 4.40 -8.15
N MET A 239 -27.87 5.67 -7.82
CA MET A 239 -28.88 6.70 -7.95
C MET A 239 -29.10 7.00 -9.44
N PRO A 240 -30.37 7.10 -9.91
CA PRO A 240 -30.63 7.59 -11.25
C PRO A 240 -30.03 9.00 -11.39
N ALA A 241 -29.36 9.27 -12.51
CA ALA A 241 -28.80 10.60 -12.78
C ALA A 241 -29.93 11.63 -12.68
N VAL A 242 -29.75 12.65 -11.83
CA VAL A 242 -30.68 13.78 -11.76
C VAL A 242 -30.66 14.45 -13.13
N GLY A 243 -31.72 14.23 -13.93
CA GLY A 243 -31.80 14.68 -15.32
C GLY A 243 -31.93 13.58 -16.39
N ALA A 244 -31.97 12.29 -16.03
CA ALA A 244 -32.46 11.26 -16.94
C ALA A 244 -33.96 11.52 -17.19
N SER A 245 -34.26 12.13 -18.33
CA SER A 245 -35.60 12.47 -18.79
C SER A 245 -36.61 11.37 -18.45
N ALA A 246 -37.68 11.74 -17.76
CA ALA A 246 -38.83 10.88 -17.58
C ALA A 246 -39.23 10.28 -18.96
N PRO A 247 -39.61 8.99 -19.03
CA PRO A 247 -40.14 8.43 -20.26
C PRO A 247 -41.29 9.33 -20.74
N PRO A 248 -41.39 9.66 -22.04
CA PRO A 248 -42.52 10.42 -22.53
C PRO A 248 -43.80 9.70 -22.10
N VAL A 249 -44.67 10.43 -21.40
CA VAL A 249 -45.98 9.94 -20.99
C VAL A 249 -46.66 9.44 -22.26
N GLY A 250 -46.93 8.13 -22.31
CA GLY A 250 -47.50 7.49 -23.49
C GLY A 250 -48.75 8.21 -23.93
N SER A 251 -48.79 8.61 -25.21
CA SER A 251 -50.00 9.09 -25.84
C SER A 251 -51.03 7.98 -25.81
N ALA A 252 -52.04 8.12 -24.95
CA ALA A 252 -53.24 7.33 -25.04
C ALA A 252 -53.86 7.51 -26.43
N LYS A 253 -54.07 6.40 -27.14
CA LYS A 253 -55.08 6.27 -28.18
C LYS A 253 -55.94 5.07 -27.84
#